data_AF-A0A4V2A1J6-F1
#
_entry.id   AF-A0A4V2A1J6-F1
#
_cell.length_a   1.000
_cell.length_b   1.000
_cell.length_c   1.000
_cell.angle_alpha   90.00
_cell.angle_beta   90.00
_cell.angle_gamma   90.00
#
_symmetry.space_group_name_H-M   'P 1'
#
loop_
_entity.id
_entity.type
_entity.pdbx_description
1 polymer ?
#
loop_
_entity_poly.entity_id
_entity_poly.type
_entity_poly.pdbx_seq_one_letter_code
_entity_poly.pdbx_strand_id
1 'polypeptide(L)'
;MEAVSGLDLSGMFNDWIYSKGHASYANARWNNVGNKAVLFLPQTAVSADSSHFDMPIVIRFKRTSPVADTTIVLFDKGRNLYRVNNGVLSSPSGGTLIQVTLPFTPMTVEFDPFAEILAVPNTVTNTATNPFTYTIPVIAKDPAIALLATRVVDFTAQKEGKNARISWSVEQSQDYNAFEIERSTNGTVFEKIGNQTAAQNNGARNFNYTDVNIPAGIVYYRIKVIEKDGNNFYTKIASINNKVQESFVV
;
A
#
# COMPACT_ATOMS: atom_id res chain seq x y z
N MET A 1 15.56 14.43 -2.23
CA MET A 1 14.56 13.51 -1.66
C MET A 1 13.16 13.83 -2.20
N GLU A 2 12.67 15.07 -2.09
CA GLU A 2 11.39 15.50 -2.70
C GLU A 2 11.33 15.31 -4.22
N ALA A 3 12.40 15.68 -4.93
CA ALA A 3 12.49 15.48 -6.38
C ALA A 3 12.53 13.99 -6.82
N VAL A 4 12.80 13.08 -5.88
CA VAL A 4 12.86 11.62 -6.11
C VAL A 4 11.59 10.93 -5.60
N SER A 5 10.94 11.47 -4.57
CA SER A 5 9.70 10.92 -4.00
C SER A 5 8.42 11.54 -4.55
N GLY A 6 8.48 12.76 -5.12
CA GLY A 6 7.32 13.53 -5.54
C GLY A 6 6.44 14.05 -4.39
N LEU A 7 6.93 13.99 -3.15
CA LEU A 7 6.20 14.37 -1.94
C LEU A 7 6.82 15.61 -1.30
N ASP A 8 5.98 16.56 -0.87
CA ASP A 8 6.35 17.71 -0.04
C ASP A 8 6.70 17.26 1.38
N LEU A 9 7.92 17.58 1.82
CA LEU A 9 8.49 17.24 3.11
C LEU A 9 8.59 18.45 4.06
N SER A 10 8.04 19.60 3.68
CA SER A 10 8.12 20.84 4.48
C SER A 10 7.53 20.67 5.88
N GLY A 11 6.47 19.87 6.03
CA GLY A 11 5.86 19.55 7.33
C GLY A 11 6.82 18.80 8.26
N MET A 12 7.51 17.77 7.74
CA MET A 12 8.50 16.98 8.48
C MET A 12 9.64 17.86 9.00
N PHE A 13 10.19 18.74 8.17
CA PHE A 13 11.28 19.63 8.57
C PHE A 13 10.83 20.68 9.60
N ASN A 14 9.62 21.20 9.48
CA ASN A 14 9.08 22.14 10.47
C ASN A 14 8.89 21.47 11.83
N ASP A 15 8.29 20.28 11.87
CA ASP A 15 8.10 19.55 13.13
C ASP A 15 9.44 19.18 13.79
N TRP A 16 10.46 18.88 12.98
CA TRP A 16 11.83 18.65 13.43
C TRP A 16 12.51 19.92 13.97
N ILE A 17 12.51 21.02 13.21
CA ILE A 17 13.14 22.30 13.60
C ILE A 17 12.52 22.84 14.89
N TYR A 18 11.20 22.72 15.04
CA TYR A 18 10.48 23.25 16.20
C TYR A 18 10.39 22.26 17.36
N SER A 19 11.12 21.14 17.33
CA SER A 19 11.19 20.15 18.41
C SER A 19 9.82 19.69 18.90
N LYS A 20 8.86 19.57 17.98
CA LYS A 20 7.47 19.21 18.30
C LYS A 20 7.30 17.73 18.63
N GLY A 21 8.38 17.01 18.96
CA GLY A 21 8.39 15.58 19.26
C GLY A 21 8.90 14.72 18.11
N HIS A 22 8.64 13.41 18.18
CA HIS A 22 9.09 12.43 17.19
C HIS A 22 8.07 11.31 17.00
N ALA A 23 8.14 10.63 15.87
CA ALA A 23 7.39 9.41 15.63
C ALA A 23 8.12 8.18 16.19
N SER A 24 7.33 7.24 16.71
CA SER A 24 7.81 5.93 17.18
C SER A 24 7.06 4.81 16.47
N TYR A 25 7.78 3.76 16.08
CA TYR A 25 7.22 2.53 15.51
C TYR A 25 7.52 1.32 16.40
N ALA A 26 7.52 1.49 17.72
CA ALA A 26 7.93 0.47 18.69
C ALA A 26 7.18 -0.87 18.55
N ASN A 27 5.96 -0.86 18.01
CA ASN A 27 5.13 -2.05 17.79
C ASN A 27 5.13 -2.51 16.32
N ALA A 28 6.14 -2.13 15.56
CA ALA A 28 6.33 -2.63 14.21
C ALA A 28 6.45 -4.16 14.23
N ARG A 29 5.66 -4.82 13.38
CA ARG A 29 5.63 -6.28 13.27
C ARG A 29 5.46 -6.65 11.80
N TRP A 30 5.91 -7.85 11.42
CA TRP A 30 5.82 -8.30 10.04
C TRP A 30 5.46 -9.78 9.93
N ASN A 31 4.98 -10.21 8.76
CA ASN A 31 4.80 -11.60 8.44
C ASN A 31 5.07 -11.84 6.95
N ASN A 32 5.23 -13.09 6.53
CA ASN A 32 5.36 -13.42 5.12
C ASN A 32 4.84 -14.81 4.76
N VAL A 33 4.33 -14.94 3.54
CA VAL A 33 4.07 -16.22 2.87
C VAL A 33 4.82 -16.20 1.55
N GLY A 34 5.80 -17.10 1.41
CA GLY A 34 6.74 -17.05 0.28
C GLY A 34 7.45 -15.69 0.20
N ASN A 35 7.48 -15.12 -0.99
CA ASN A 35 8.12 -13.83 -1.28
C ASN A 35 7.23 -12.60 -1.03
N LYS A 36 6.03 -12.78 -0.45
CA LYS A 36 5.13 -11.69 -0.06
C LYS A 36 5.27 -11.41 1.41
N ALA A 37 5.73 -10.21 1.75
CA ALA A 37 5.85 -9.73 3.13
C ALA A 37 4.77 -8.69 3.42
N VAL A 38 4.21 -8.73 4.63
CA VAL A 38 3.32 -7.69 5.16
C VAL A 38 3.98 -7.08 6.38
N LEU A 39 3.99 -5.76 6.41
CA LEU A 39 4.47 -4.95 7.52
C LEU A 39 3.27 -4.28 8.18
N PHE A 40 3.24 -4.26 9.50
CA PHE A 40 2.41 -3.38 10.32
C PHE A 40 3.35 -2.37 10.98
N LEU A 41 3.22 -1.09 10.67
CA LEU A 41 4.09 -0.01 11.16
C LEU A 41 3.29 1.05 11.94
N PRO A 42 2.85 0.76 13.18
CA PRO A 42 1.98 1.64 13.96
C PRO A 42 2.77 2.83 14.43
N GLN A 43 2.43 4.01 13.92
CA GLN A 43 3.06 5.23 14.38
C GLN A 43 2.38 5.72 15.66
N THR A 44 3.19 5.88 16.71
CA THR A 44 2.82 6.64 17.89
C THR A 44 3.57 7.97 17.83
N ALA A 45 2.84 9.08 17.81
CA ALA A 45 3.44 10.39 17.99
C ALA A 45 3.84 10.57 19.46
N VAL A 46 5.11 10.87 19.70
CA VAL A 46 5.64 11.19 21.02
C VAL A 46 5.75 12.71 21.11
N SER A 47 4.60 13.38 21.27
CA SER A 47 4.51 14.83 21.47
C SER A 47 3.21 15.31 22.10
N ALA A 48 3.21 16.54 22.62
CA ALA A 48 2.01 17.20 23.14
C ALA A 48 1.13 17.84 22.06
N ASP A 49 1.69 18.19 20.90
CA ASP A 49 1.05 19.10 19.92
C ASP A 49 0.68 18.42 18.59
N SER A 50 1.25 17.25 18.29
CA SER A 50 0.91 16.46 17.12
C SER A 50 0.57 15.02 17.49
N SER A 51 -0.52 14.52 16.89
CA SER A 51 -0.93 13.12 17.01
C SER A 51 -0.34 12.22 15.92
N HIS A 52 0.42 12.79 14.97
CA HIS A 52 1.00 12.08 13.83
C HIS A 52 2.10 12.90 13.13
N PHE A 53 3.16 12.25 12.68
CA PHE A 53 4.24 12.88 11.91
C PHE A 53 4.32 12.24 10.52
N ASP A 54 4.40 13.09 9.50
CA ASP A 54 4.69 12.62 8.15
C ASP A 54 6.20 12.32 8.05
N MET A 55 6.57 11.12 7.61
CA MET A 55 7.97 10.71 7.57
C MET A 55 8.30 9.59 6.57
N PRO A 56 9.52 9.58 6.01
CA PRO A 56 10.03 8.41 5.32
C PRO A 56 10.34 7.28 6.32
N ILE A 57 10.10 6.04 5.89
CA ILE A 57 10.46 4.82 6.61
C ILE A 57 11.33 3.95 5.70
N VAL A 58 12.51 3.54 6.17
CA VAL A 58 13.41 2.65 5.42
C VAL A 58 13.35 1.24 6.03
N ILE A 59 13.12 0.24 5.19
CA ILE A 59 13.00 -1.17 5.60
C ILE A 59 13.90 -2.04 4.74
N ARG A 60 14.68 -2.94 5.34
CA ARG A 60 15.48 -3.93 4.62
C ARG A 60 15.05 -5.35 4.93
N PHE A 61 14.82 -6.13 3.88
CA PHE A 61 14.55 -7.57 3.94
C PHE A 61 15.82 -8.36 3.63
N LYS A 62 16.05 -9.47 4.33
CA LYS A 62 17.19 -10.38 4.10
C LYS A 62 16.78 -11.85 4.02
N ARG A 63 17.52 -12.63 3.22
CA ARG A 63 17.49 -14.11 3.18
C ARG A 63 18.92 -14.63 3.36
N THR A 64 19.12 -15.69 4.14
CA THR A 64 20.46 -16.22 4.48
C THR A 64 20.99 -17.24 3.48
N SER A 65 20.13 -17.89 2.68
CA SER A 65 20.57 -18.82 1.64
C SER A 65 19.59 -18.89 0.45
N PRO A 66 20.05 -18.63 -0.79
CA PRO A 66 21.25 -17.85 -1.08
C PRO A 66 21.12 -16.44 -0.50
N VAL A 67 22.25 -15.82 -0.13
CA VAL A 67 22.31 -14.48 0.46
C VAL A 67 21.67 -13.48 -0.52
N ALA A 68 20.57 -12.87 -0.09
CA ALA A 68 19.86 -11.86 -0.87
C ALA A 68 19.27 -10.82 0.07
N ASP A 69 19.32 -9.55 -0.33
CA ASP A 69 18.70 -8.45 0.38
C ASP A 69 17.92 -7.51 -0.56
N THR A 70 16.98 -6.79 0.01
CA THR A 70 16.20 -5.76 -0.71
C THR A 70 15.80 -4.68 0.27
N THR A 71 16.17 -3.43 -0.04
CA THR A 71 15.80 -2.26 0.76
C THR A 71 14.68 -1.51 0.05
N ILE A 72 13.67 -1.10 0.81
CA ILE A 72 12.55 -0.30 0.32
C ILE A 72 12.42 0.99 1.15
N VAL A 73 11.85 2.01 0.52
CA VAL A 73 11.46 3.25 1.18
C VAL A 73 9.94 3.36 1.13
N LEU A 74 9.36 3.62 2.29
CA LEU A 74 7.95 3.91 2.48
C LEU A 74 7.80 5.35 2.99
N PHE A 75 6.61 5.90 2.91
CA PHE A 75 6.24 7.18 3.49
C PHE A 75 5.01 6.97 4.36
N ASP A 76 5.10 7.33 5.64
CA ASP A 76 3.92 7.53 6.47
C ASP A 76 3.48 8.99 6.30
N LYS A 77 2.25 9.20 5.85
CA LYS A 77 1.70 10.52 5.61
C LYS A 77 0.22 10.54 5.93
N GLY A 78 -0.21 11.45 6.79
CA GLY A 78 -1.62 11.61 7.16
C GLY A 78 -2.27 10.30 7.62
N ARG A 79 -1.54 9.50 8.42
CA ARG A 79 -1.95 8.18 8.96
C ARG A 79 -2.13 7.08 7.90
N ASN A 80 -1.42 7.19 6.79
CA ASN A 80 -1.43 6.22 5.71
C ASN A 80 0.00 5.92 5.28
N LEU A 81 0.27 4.65 4.94
CA LEU A 81 1.56 4.22 4.40
C LEU A 81 1.54 4.20 2.87
N TYR A 82 2.58 4.77 2.26
CA TYR A 82 2.78 4.85 0.83
C TYR A 82 4.10 4.19 0.44
N ARG A 83 4.11 3.44 -0.66
CA ARG A 83 5.35 2.92 -1.25
C ARG A 83 5.79 3.81 -2.41
N VAL A 84 7.07 4.16 -2.45
CA VAL A 84 7.66 4.86 -3.61
C VAL A 84 7.55 3.98 -4.85
N ASN A 85 7.09 4.55 -5.96
CA ASN A 85 6.91 3.91 -7.27
C ASN A 85 5.79 2.87 -7.45
N ASN A 86 4.82 2.69 -6.54
CA ASN A 86 3.72 1.74 -6.81
C ASN A 86 2.32 2.03 -6.22
N GLY A 87 2.02 3.28 -5.87
CA GLY A 87 0.65 3.70 -5.56
C GLY A 87 0.09 3.20 -4.23
N VAL A 88 -0.98 3.86 -3.79
CA VAL A 88 -1.62 3.77 -2.47
C VAL A 88 -2.06 2.34 -2.13
N LEU A 89 -1.63 1.82 -0.98
CA LEU A 89 -2.32 0.74 -0.29
C LEU A 89 -3.19 1.41 0.77
N SER A 90 -4.42 1.73 0.41
CA SER A 90 -5.33 2.37 1.37
C SER A 90 -5.56 1.39 2.49
N SER A 91 -5.18 1.78 3.70
CA SER A 91 -5.75 1.15 4.87
C SER A 91 -7.25 1.46 4.92
N PRO A 92 -8.08 0.54 5.42
CA PRO A 92 -9.32 0.93 6.05
C PRO A 92 -8.96 1.72 7.31
N SER A 93 -9.33 3.00 7.38
CA SER A 93 -9.36 3.86 8.58
C SER A 93 -8.20 3.71 9.58
N GLY A 94 -7.14 4.52 9.44
CA GLY A 94 -6.07 4.68 10.44
C GLY A 94 -4.99 3.60 10.40
N GLY A 95 -4.70 3.07 9.23
CA GLY A 95 -4.10 1.77 9.12
C GLY A 95 -2.72 1.75 8.50
N THR A 96 -2.13 0.67 8.94
CA THR A 96 -0.75 0.60 9.37
C THR A 96 -0.07 -0.54 8.63
N LEU A 97 -0.82 -1.21 7.76
CA LEU A 97 -0.46 -2.43 7.06
C LEU A 97 -0.04 -2.11 5.64
N ILE A 98 1.05 -2.71 5.19
CA ILE A 98 1.53 -2.60 3.82
C ILE A 98 2.11 -3.93 3.35
N GLN A 99 1.73 -4.37 2.15
CA GLN A 99 2.28 -5.56 1.53
C GLN A 99 3.35 -5.21 0.49
N VAL A 100 4.41 -6.02 0.46
CA VAL A 100 5.55 -5.89 -0.46
C VAL A 100 5.88 -7.25 -1.05
N THR A 101 5.98 -7.33 -2.38
CA THR A 101 6.50 -8.50 -3.08
C THR A 101 8.00 -8.34 -3.30
N LEU A 102 8.76 -9.38 -2.93
CA LEU A 102 10.23 -9.41 -3.00
C LEU A 102 10.71 -10.42 -4.05
N PRO A 103 11.96 -10.29 -4.56
CA PRO A 103 12.53 -11.29 -5.47
C PRO A 103 12.95 -12.60 -4.76
N PHE A 104 12.76 -12.68 -3.44
CA PHE A 104 13.06 -13.84 -2.61
C PHE A 104 12.11 -13.96 -1.42
N THR A 105 12.06 -15.14 -0.79
CA THR A 105 11.39 -15.34 0.50
C THR A 105 12.23 -14.74 1.63
N PRO A 106 11.78 -13.66 2.30
CA PRO A 106 12.54 -13.03 3.38
C PRO A 106 12.53 -13.88 4.65
N MET A 107 13.61 -13.78 5.42
CA MET A 107 13.78 -14.42 6.73
C MET A 107 13.84 -13.41 7.86
N THR A 108 14.44 -12.24 7.63
CA THR A 108 14.51 -11.15 8.60
C THR A 108 14.18 -9.81 7.96
N VAL A 109 13.75 -8.87 8.80
CA VAL A 109 13.42 -7.50 8.43
C VAL A 109 14.06 -6.55 9.42
N GLU A 110 14.78 -5.56 8.90
CA GLU A 110 15.47 -4.52 9.65
C GLU A 110 14.77 -3.19 9.42
N PHE A 111 14.48 -2.48 10.52
CA PHE A 111 13.99 -1.11 10.48
C PHE A 111 15.16 -0.15 10.49
N ASP A 112 15.14 0.84 9.61
CA ASP A 112 16.19 1.85 9.45
C ASP A 112 17.62 1.27 9.50
N PRO A 113 17.98 0.40 8.54
CA PRO A 113 19.26 -0.30 8.56
C PRO A 113 20.49 0.62 8.41
N PHE A 114 20.27 1.91 8.14
CA PHE A 114 21.32 2.92 7.96
C PHE A 114 21.33 3.98 9.06
N ALA A 115 20.41 3.92 10.04
CA ALA A 115 20.22 4.95 11.05
C ALA A 115 20.01 6.37 10.46
N GLU A 116 19.33 6.45 9.31
CA GLU A 116 19.12 7.69 8.56
C GLU A 116 17.81 8.40 8.92
N ILE A 117 16.89 7.72 9.63
CA ILE A 117 15.60 8.30 10.04
C ILE A 117 15.51 8.43 11.57
N LEU A 118 15.08 9.60 12.05
CA LEU A 118 14.98 9.91 13.49
C LEU A 118 13.78 9.25 14.20
N ALA A 119 13.22 8.18 13.61
CA ALA A 119 12.17 7.37 14.23
C ALA A 119 12.79 6.41 15.25
N VAL A 120 12.25 6.35 16.46
CA VAL A 120 12.76 5.39 17.47
C VAL A 120 12.24 3.99 17.11
N PRO A 121 13.16 3.00 16.96
CA PRO A 121 13.49 2.07 18.04
C PRO A 121 15.00 1.98 18.35
N ASN A 122 15.79 2.98 17.97
CA ASN A 122 17.24 2.98 18.21
C ASN A 122 17.52 3.18 19.71
N THR A 123 17.87 2.12 20.44
CA THR A 123 18.47 2.26 21.78
C THR A 123 19.94 2.60 21.61
N VAL A 124 20.28 3.89 21.59
CA VAL A 124 21.67 4.32 21.71
C VAL A 124 22.12 3.97 23.13
N THR A 125 22.93 2.92 23.27
CA THR A 125 23.51 2.56 24.56
C THR A 125 24.96 3.03 24.56
N ASN A 126 25.28 3.97 25.44
CA ASN A 126 26.65 4.39 25.66
C ASN A 126 27.32 3.36 26.59
N THR A 127 28.10 2.44 26.03
CA THR A 127 28.94 1.54 26.82
C THR A 127 30.32 2.17 26.96
N ALA A 128 30.89 2.11 28.16
CA ALA A 128 32.14 2.80 28.54
C ALA A 128 33.39 2.43 27.71
N THR A 129 33.28 1.52 26.73
CA THR A 129 34.38 1.01 25.91
C THR A 129 34.20 1.19 24.40
N ASN A 130 33.06 1.70 23.92
CA ASN A 130 32.85 2.06 22.50
C ASN A 130 31.82 3.20 22.39
N PRO A 131 32.18 4.38 21.87
CA PRO A 131 31.37 5.59 22.06
C PRO A 131 29.95 5.52 21.50
N PHE A 132 29.61 4.62 20.56
CA PHE A 132 28.22 4.42 20.13
C PHE A 132 28.02 2.98 19.63
N THR A 133 27.21 2.19 20.33
CA THR A 133 26.70 0.91 19.78
C THR A 133 25.31 1.14 19.23
N TYR A 134 25.14 0.93 17.92
CA TYR A 134 23.86 0.95 17.24
C TYR A 134 23.32 -0.48 17.14
N THR A 135 22.28 -0.79 17.89
CA THR A 135 21.54 -2.04 17.71
C THR A 135 20.48 -1.79 16.65
N ILE A 136 20.65 -2.38 15.46
CA ILE A 136 19.62 -2.31 14.40
C ILE A 136 18.39 -3.07 14.91
N PRO A 137 17.22 -2.41 15.06
CA PRO A 137 16.03 -3.09 15.51
C PRO A 137 15.52 -4.03 14.42
N VAL A 138 15.50 -5.32 14.76
CA VAL A 138 14.83 -6.34 13.95
C VAL A 138 13.34 -6.25 14.20
N ILE A 139 12.55 -6.15 13.14
CA ILE A 139 11.10 -6.16 13.25
C ILE A 139 10.65 -7.57 13.63
N ALA A 140 9.81 -7.69 14.66
CA ALA A 140 9.35 -8.98 15.14
C ALA A 140 8.43 -9.65 14.11
N LYS A 141 8.64 -10.94 13.85
CA LYS A 141 7.74 -11.74 13.03
C LYS A 141 6.50 -12.10 13.86
N ASP A 142 5.32 -11.74 13.39
CA ASP A 142 4.04 -11.99 14.05
C ASP A 142 3.09 -12.74 13.11
N PRO A 143 2.80 -14.03 13.38
CA PRO A 143 1.91 -14.83 12.54
C PRO A 143 0.45 -14.32 12.56
N ALA A 144 0.05 -13.49 13.52
CA ALA A 144 -1.30 -12.93 13.62
C ALA A 144 -1.54 -11.77 12.64
N ILE A 145 -0.49 -11.23 12.01
CA ILE A 145 -0.66 -10.29 10.90
C ILE A 145 -1.11 -11.09 9.68
N ALA A 146 -2.40 -10.99 9.38
CA ALA A 146 -2.95 -11.50 8.13
C ALA A 146 -2.29 -10.79 6.95
N LEU A 147 -1.94 -11.54 5.89
CA LEU A 147 -1.53 -10.90 4.66
C LEU A 147 -2.69 -10.03 4.17
N LEU A 148 -2.43 -8.75 3.93
CA LEU A 148 -3.26 -7.99 3.00
C LEU A 148 -3.26 -8.80 1.72
N ALA A 149 -4.38 -9.37 1.32
CA ALA A 149 -4.45 -10.11 0.09
C ALA A 149 -4.24 -9.16 -1.11
N THR A 150 -3.01 -8.73 -1.41
CA THR A 150 -2.71 -8.15 -2.73
C THR A 150 -2.49 -9.32 -3.66
N ARG A 151 -3.53 -9.54 -4.43
CA ARG A 151 -3.81 -10.78 -5.12
C ARG A 151 -4.39 -10.49 -6.53
N VAL A 152 -4.71 -9.22 -6.78
CA VAL A 152 -4.88 -8.60 -8.10
C VAL A 152 -3.52 -8.14 -8.61
N VAL A 153 -3.08 -8.70 -9.74
CA VAL A 153 -1.80 -8.44 -10.39
C VAL A 153 -1.87 -7.15 -11.21
N ASP A 154 -2.95 -6.96 -11.95
CA ASP A 154 -3.22 -5.74 -12.71
C ASP A 154 -4.67 -5.30 -12.60
N PHE A 155 -4.89 -3.99 -12.68
CA PHE A 155 -6.21 -3.38 -12.76
C PHE A 155 -6.15 -2.13 -13.65
N THR A 156 -7.01 -2.07 -14.66
CA THR A 156 -7.12 -0.97 -15.62
C THR A 156 -8.57 -0.66 -15.95
N ALA A 157 -8.84 0.61 -16.29
CA ALA A 157 -10.08 1.04 -16.89
C ALA A 157 -9.75 1.82 -18.16
N GLN A 158 -10.42 1.50 -19.27
CA GLN A 158 -10.19 2.09 -20.58
C GLN A 158 -11.52 2.49 -21.22
N LYS A 159 -11.59 3.68 -21.81
CA LYS A 159 -12.76 4.11 -22.57
C LYS A 159 -12.77 3.43 -23.95
N GLU A 160 -13.86 2.75 -24.27
CA GLU A 160 -14.10 2.09 -25.56
C GLU A 160 -15.40 2.64 -26.17
N GLY A 161 -15.29 3.68 -26.99
CA GLY A 161 -16.45 4.36 -27.59
C GLY A 161 -17.37 4.98 -26.55
N LYS A 162 -18.58 4.42 -26.42
CA LYS A 162 -19.59 4.83 -25.43
C LYS A 162 -19.49 4.07 -24.09
N ASN A 163 -18.57 3.10 -24.00
CA ASN A 163 -18.45 2.18 -22.87
C ASN A 163 -17.08 2.31 -22.18
N ALA A 164 -16.96 1.73 -20.98
CA ALA A 164 -15.68 1.53 -20.30
C ALA A 164 -15.40 0.03 -20.18
N ARG A 165 -14.20 -0.40 -20.58
CA ARG A 165 -13.69 -1.72 -20.26
C ARG A 165 -12.85 -1.64 -19.00
N ILE A 166 -13.26 -2.41 -18.00
CA ILE A 166 -12.56 -2.61 -16.74
C ILE A 166 -11.92 -3.99 -16.81
N SER A 167 -10.60 -4.07 -16.67
CA SER A 167 -9.84 -5.32 -16.77
C SER A 167 -9.00 -5.52 -15.53
N TRP A 168 -8.97 -6.75 -15.03
CA TRP A 168 -8.10 -7.14 -13.93
C TRP A 168 -7.56 -8.54 -14.09
N SER A 169 -6.41 -8.80 -13.49
CA SER A 169 -5.81 -10.13 -13.43
C SER A 169 -5.49 -10.50 -11.99
N VAL A 170 -5.50 -11.79 -11.69
CA VAL A 170 -5.20 -12.34 -10.36
C VAL A 170 -4.20 -13.47 -10.46
N GLU A 171 -3.42 -13.69 -9.40
CA GLU A 171 -2.41 -14.76 -9.43
C GLU A 171 -3.03 -16.17 -9.48
N GLN A 172 -4.01 -16.44 -8.63
CA GLN A 172 -4.67 -17.75 -8.53
C GLN A 172 -6.17 -17.55 -8.33
N SER A 173 -6.96 -17.71 -9.39
CA SER A 173 -8.42 -17.46 -9.36
C SER A 173 -9.15 -18.35 -8.35
N GLN A 174 -8.61 -19.51 -8.02
CA GLN A 174 -9.15 -20.44 -7.02
C GLN A 174 -9.17 -19.91 -5.59
N ASP A 175 -8.44 -18.83 -5.27
CA ASP A 175 -8.40 -18.26 -3.92
C ASP A 175 -9.52 -17.24 -3.66
N TYR A 176 -10.26 -16.85 -4.71
CA TYR A 176 -11.33 -15.87 -4.61
C TYR A 176 -12.71 -16.50 -4.74
N ASN A 177 -13.67 -15.84 -4.12
CA ASN A 177 -15.09 -16.12 -4.30
C ASN A 177 -15.67 -15.22 -5.40
N ALA A 178 -15.49 -13.89 -5.27
CA ALA A 178 -16.11 -12.92 -6.16
C ALA A 178 -15.33 -11.60 -6.29
N PHE A 179 -15.66 -10.85 -7.33
CA PHE A 179 -15.16 -9.52 -7.64
C PHE A 179 -16.35 -8.58 -7.86
N GLU A 180 -16.56 -7.61 -6.96
CA GLU A 180 -17.58 -6.58 -7.11
C GLU A 180 -16.95 -5.36 -7.80
N ILE A 181 -17.49 -4.97 -8.95
CA ILE A 181 -17.03 -3.82 -9.71
C ILE A 181 -17.77 -2.60 -9.19
N GLU A 182 -17.02 -1.58 -8.80
CA GLU A 182 -17.57 -0.35 -8.24
C GLU A 182 -17.15 0.88 -9.04
N ARG A 183 -18.05 1.86 -9.11
CA ARG A 183 -17.90 3.11 -9.86
C ARG A 183 -18.16 4.32 -8.97
N SER A 184 -17.50 5.43 -9.25
CA SER A 184 -17.73 6.71 -8.60
C SER A 184 -17.61 7.87 -9.58
N THR A 185 -18.40 8.92 -9.38
CA THR A 185 -18.31 10.21 -10.10
C THR A 185 -17.52 11.27 -9.33
N ASN A 186 -17.18 11.03 -8.07
CA ASN A 186 -16.48 11.97 -7.19
C ASN A 186 -15.20 11.40 -6.57
N GLY A 187 -14.87 10.13 -6.84
CA GLY A 187 -13.69 9.45 -6.33
C GLY A 187 -13.74 9.06 -4.85
N THR A 188 -14.85 9.31 -4.15
CA THR A 188 -15.01 9.06 -2.70
C THR A 188 -16.16 8.12 -2.38
N VAL A 189 -17.33 8.32 -3.01
CA VAL A 189 -18.51 7.46 -2.86
C VAL A 189 -18.58 6.51 -4.04
N PHE A 190 -18.49 5.22 -3.78
CA PHE A 190 -18.49 4.17 -4.79
C PHE A 190 -19.78 3.35 -4.72
N GLU A 191 -20.41 3.15 -5.87
CA GLU A 191 -21.58 2.30 -6.05
C GLU A 191 -21.19 1.01 -6.77
N LYS A 192 -21.81 -0.12 -6.39
CA LYS A 192 -21.63 -1.40 -7.08
C LYS A 192 -22.38 -1.39 -8.40
N ILE A 193 -21.66 -1.63 -9.49
CA ILE A 193 -22.21 -1.71 -10.86
C ILE A 193 -22.16 -3.13 -11.44
N GLY A 194 -21.36 -4.03 -10.85
CA GLY A 194 -21.22 -5.40 -11.36
C GLY A 194 -20.70 -6.38 -10.32
N ASN A 195 -20.79 -7.66 -10.64
CA ASN A 195 -20.24 -8.76 -9.86
C ASN A 195 -19.81 -9.91 -10.78
N GLN A 196 -18.65 -10.53 -10.52
CA GLN A 196 -18.21 -11.74 -11.18
C GLN A 196 -17.68 -12.74 -10.16
N THR A 197 -18.11 -14.01 -10.23
CA THR A 197 -17.53 -15.04 -9.36
C THR A 197 -16.26 -15.61 -9.98
N ALA A 198 -15.28 -15.96 -9.17
CA ALA A 198 -14.02 -16.50 -9.69
C ALA A 198 -14.21 -17.88 -10.34
N ALA A 199 -15.22 -18.64 -9.89
CA ALA A 199 -15.59 -19.94 -10.44
C ALA A 199 -16.13 -19.85 -11.89
N GLN A 200 -16.74 -18.72 -12.29
CA GLN A 200 -17.29 -18.55 -13.63
C GLN A 200 -16.22 -18.54 -14.73
N ASN A 201 -14.95 -18.32 -14.38
CA ASN A 201 -13.89 -18.10 -15.35
C ASN A 201 -13.00 -19.35 -15.57
N ASN A 202 -13.47 -20.55 -15.23
CA ASN A 202 -12.81 -21.85 -15.52
C ASN A 202 -11.30 -21.89 -15.18
N GLY A 203 -10.88 -21.27 -14.08
CA GLY A 203 -9.48 -21.23 -13.67
C GLY A 203 -8.62 -20.19 -14.40
N ALA A 204 -9.19 -19.41 -15.33
CA ALA A 204 -8.52 -18.27 -15.92
C ALA A 204 -8.21 -17.21 -14.87
N ARG A 205 -7.12 -16.47 -15.13
CA ARG A 205 -6.56 -15.46 -14.25
C ARG A 205 -6.93 -14.04 -14.64
N ASN A 206 -7.52 -13.86 -15.82
CA ASN A 206 -7.84 -12.56 -16.40
C ASN A 206 -9.35 -12.39 -16.48
N PHE A 207 -9.82 -11.25 -16.02
CA PHE A 207 -11.24 -10.92 -15.92
C PHE A 207 -11.47 -9.55 -16.55
N ASN A 208 -12.69 -9.34 -17.04
CA ASN A 208 -13.10 -8.06 -17.59
C ASN A 208 -14.59 -7.81 -17.36
N TYR A 209 -14.95 -6.55 -17.26
CA TYR A 209 -16.31 -6.06 -17.15
C TYR A 209 -16.48 -4.83 -18.04
N THR A 210 -17.63 -4.71 -18.70
CA THR A 210 -17.94 -3.56 -19.55
C THR A 210 -19.04 -2.71 -18.93
N ASP A 211 -18.72 -1.48 -18.54
CA ASP A 211 -19.71 -0.48 -18.13
C ASP A 211 -20.26 0.22 -19.38
N VAL A 212 -21.52 -0.03 -19.70
CA VAL A 212 -22.22 0.55 -20.86
C VAL A 212 -22.95 1.85 -20.55
N ASN A 213 -22.99 2.25 -19.28
CA ASN A 213 -23.75 3.40 -18.79
C ASN A 213 -22.83 4.42 -18.09
N ILE A 214 -21.72 4.77 -18.73
CA ILE A 214 -20.72 5.68 -18.14
C ILE A 214 -21.30 7.09 -18.01
N PRO A 215 -21.29 7.71 -16.81
CA PRO A 215 -21.64 9.12 -16.63
C PRO A 215 -20.75 10.07 -17.44
N ALA A 216 -21.23 11.29 -17.72
CA ALA A 216 -20.40 12.34 -18.29
C ALA A 216 -19.34 12.83 -17.28
N GLY A 217 -18.16 13.20 -17.78
CA GLY A 217 -17.07 13.71 -16.94
C GLY A 217 -16.05 12.63 -16.53
N ILE A 218 -15.32 12.88 -15.44
CA ILE A 218 -14.33 11.93 -14.91
C ILE A 218 -15.08 10.86 -14.13
N VAL A 219 -14.79 9.60 -14.43
CA VAL A 219 -15.38 8.44 -13.78
C VAL A 219 -14.27 7.57 -13.22
N TYR A 220 -14.44 7.17 -11.96
CA TYR A 220 -13.50 6.38 -11.19
C TYR A 220 -14.02 4.96 -11.02
N TYR A 221 -13.14 3.98 -11.10
CA TYR A 221 -13.45 2.56 -10.94
C TYR A 221 -12.51 1.93 -9.93
N ARG A 222 -13.03 0.98 -9.17
CA ARG A 222 -12.24 0.04 -8.34
C ARG A 222 -12.95 -1.30 -8.30
N ILE A 223 -12.24 -2.34 -7.87
CA ILE A 223 -12.83 -3.65 -7.60
C ILE A 223 -12.71 -3.94 -6.13
N LYS A 224 -13.83 -4.36 -5.53
CA LYS A 224 -13.85 -5.02 -4.23
C LYS A 224 -13.71 -6.51 -4.46
N VAL A 225 -12.62 -7.08 -3.98
CA VAL A 225 -12.33 -8.50 -4.08
C VAL A 225 -12.85 -9.19 -2.83
N ILE A 226 -13.51 -10.34 -3.01
CA ILE A 226 -14.02 -11.19 -1.94
C ILE A 226 -13.31 -12.54 -2.03
N GLU A 227 -12.54 -12.88 -1.00
CA GLU A 227 -11.83 -14.14 -0.88
C GLU A 227 -12.74 -15.28 -0.41
N LYS A 228 -12.31 -16.54 -0.60
CA LYS A 228 -13.08 -17.72 -0.18
C LYS A 228 -13.28 -17.83 1.33
N ASP A 229 -12.40 -17.24 2.12
CA ASP A 229 -12.49 -17.18 3.58
C ASP A 229 -13.39 -16.02 4.08
N GLY A 230 -13.95 -15.22 3.16
CA GLY A 230 -14.84 -14.10 3.47
C GLY A 230 -14.13 -12.75 3.64
N ASN A 231 -12.80 -12.71 3.58
CA ASN A 231 -12.06 -11.45 3.60
C ASN A 231 -12.33 -10.63 2.34
N ASN A 232 -12.26 -9.29 2.46
CA ASN A 232 -12.41 -8.41 1.31
C ASN A 232 -11.44 -7.21 1.35
N PHE A 233 -11.05 -6.76 0.16
CA PHE A 233 -10.14 -5.64 -0.06
C PHE A 233 -10.44 -4.95 -1.38
N TYR A 234 -9.85 -3.77 -1.62
CA TYR A 234 -10.07 -3.01 -2.84
C TYR A 234 -8.81 -2.90 -3.70
N THR A 235 -8.97 -2.81 -5.02
CA THR A 235 -7.88 -2.44 -5.94
C THR A 235 -7.51 -0.95 -5.82
N LYS A 236 -6.42 -0.55 -6.49
CA LYS A 236 -6.20 0.86 -6.85
C LYS A 236 -7.41 1.40 -7.62
N ILE A 237 -7.59 2.72 -7.57
CA ILE A 237 -8.61 3.41 -8.36
C ILE A 237 -8.04 3.70 -9.75
N ALA A 238 -8.78 3.33 -10.80
CA ALA A 238 -8.52 3.75 -12.17
C ALA A 238 -9.54 4.81 -12.56
N SER A 239 -9.15 5.78 -13.39
CA SER A 239 -10.07 6.81 -13.87
C SER A 239 -10.07 6.89 -15.39
N ILE A 240 -11.21 7.26 -15.95
CA ILE A 240 -11.37 7.60 -17.36
C ILE A 240 -12.07 8.95 -17.47
N ASN A 241 -11.90 9.63 -18.60
CA ASN A 241 -12.62 10.86 -18.89
C ASN A 241 -13.65 10.61 -20.01
N ASN A 242 -14.93 10.61 -19.64
CA ASN A 242 -16.03 10.53 -20.59
C ASN A 242 -16.47 11.93 -21.02
N LYS A 243 -15.68 12.57 -21.88
CA LYS A 243 -16.10 13.80 -22.56
C LYS A 243 -17.29 13.51 -23.48
N VAL A 244 -18.37 14.26 -23.31
CA VAL A 244 -19.45 14.35 -24.31
C VAL A 244 -18.85 15.11 -25.49
N GLN A 245 -18.79 14.48 -26.67
CA GLN A 245 -18.48 15.24 -27.89
C GLN A 245 -19.73 16.05 -28.21
N GLU A 246 -19.63 17.37 -28.15
CA GLU A 246 -20.65 18.24 -28.75
C GLU A 246 -20.58 18.05 -30.26
N SER A 247 -21.61 17.41 -30.82
CA SER A 247 -21.81 17.42 -32.26
C SER A 247 -22.31 18.81 -32.65
N PHE A 248 -21.45 19.62 -33.25
CA PHE A 248 -21.89 20.80 -33.97
C PHE A 248 -22.66 20.34 -35.22
N VAL A 249 -23.96 20.56 -35.23
CA VAL A 249 -24.75 20.54 -36.46
C VAL A 249 -24.58 21.91 -37.09
N VAL A 250 -23.85 21.97 -38.22
CA VAL A 250 -23.75 23.13 -39.11
C VAL A 250 -24.82 23.01 -40.19
#